data_AF-A0A482XT14-F1
#
_entry.id   AF-A0A482XT14-F1
#
_cell.length_a   1.000
_cell.length_b   1.000
_cell.length_c   1.000
_cell.angle_alpha   90.00
_cell.angle_beta   90.00
_cell.angle_gamma   90.00
#
_symmetry.space_group_name_H-M   'P 1'
#
loop_
_entity.id
_entity.type
_entity.pdbx_description
1 polymer ?
#
loop_
_entity_poly.entity_id
_entity_poly.type
_entity_poly.pdbx_seq_one_letter_code
_entity_poly.pdbx_strand_id
1 'polypeptide(L)'
;MLGSSDCVGGGGGGGGGGGTHGLLTLHYGKHHASLFDEVHQWFDAESHADLALVCGGGTSGGGTTTCLRAHRLVLASASPLIHRLLADRPHNEAATVTIHLPDICPRHMRHMLQFLYTGQASVQVSTTTTRSSTH
;
A
#
# COMPACT_ATOMS: atom_id res chain seq x y z
N MET A 1 25.35 9.08 -6.29
CA MET A 1 25.84 9.04 -4.89
C MET A 1 24.81 8.29 -4.05
N LEU A 2 24.75 6.96 -4.20
CA LEU A 2 23.92 6.12 -3.34
C LEU A 2 24.81 5.70 -2.17
N GLY A 3 24.50 6.22 -0.98
CA GLY A 3 25.23 5.94 0.24
C GLY A 3 25.03 4.49 0.65
N SER A 4 26.12 3.73 0.65
CA SER A 4 26.22 2.45 1.34
C SER A 4 26.06 2.72 2.85
N SER A 5 24.98 2.24 3.45
CA SER A 5 24.93 2.08 4.91
C SER A 5 25.56 0.74 5.24
N ASP A 6 26.88 0.77 5.49
CA ASP A 6 27.59 -0.33 6.10
C ASP A 6 27.05 -0.57 7.51
N CYS A 7 26.35 -1.69 7.70
CA CYS A 7 25.96 -2.16 9.02
C CYS A 7 27.15 -2.89 9.66
N VAL A 8 27.86 -2.17 10.54
CA VAL A 8 28.86 -2.74 11.46
C VAL A 8 28.20 -3.78 12.37
N GLY A 9 28.55 -5.05 12.16
CA GLY A 9 28.13 -6.16 13.01
C GLY A 9 29.01 -6.26 14.26
N GLY A 10 28.48 -5.82 15.40
CA GLY A 10 29.11 -5.99 16.71
C GLY A 10 28.93 -7.43 17.23
N GLY A 11 30.05 -8.15 17.37
CA GLY A 11 30.10 -9.46 18.04
C GLY A 11 30.00 -9.32 19.56
N GLY A 12 29.18 -10.15 20.20
CA GLY A 12 29.04 -10.23 21.65
C GLY A 12 29.63 -11.52 22.21
N GLY A 13 30.81 -11.43 22.82
CA GLY A 13 31.42 -12.49 23.64
C GLY A 13 30.84 -12.51 25.05
N GLY A 14 30.87 -13.70 25.68
CA GLY A 14 30.23 -13.97 26.96
C GLY A 14 31.04 -13.56 28.21
N GLY A 15 30.36 -13.63 29.36
CA GLY A 15 30.96 -13.70 30.69
C GLY A 15 30.29 -12.82 31.74
N GLY A 16 29.89 -13.42 32.86
CA GLY A 16 29.64 -12.72 34.13
C GLY A 16 28.23 -12.86 34.69
N GLY A 17 28.08 -13.66 35.74
CA GLY A 17 26.84 -13.84 36.48
C GLY A 17 26.41 -12.60 37.26
N GLY A 18 25.09 -12.44 37.37
CA GLY A 18 24.41 -11.41 38.16
C GLY A 18 22.95 -11.36 37.73
N GLY A 19 22.06 -11.87 38.57
CA GLY A 19 20.62 -11.99 38.28
C GLY A 19 19.94 -10.65 38.01
N THR A 20 19.91 -10.28 36.74
CA THR A 20 18.79 -9.57 36.13
C THR A 20 18.31 -10.50 35.03
N HIS A 21 17.01 -10.74 34.89
CA HIS A 21 16.50 -11.56 33.80
C HIS A 21 16.91 -10.88 32.49
N GLY A 22 18.02 -11.35 31.92
CA GLY A 22 18.67 -10.71 30.78
C GLY A 22 17.70 -10.71 29.60
N LEU A 23 17.38 -9.53 29.10
CA LEU A 23 16.53 -9.39 27.92
C LEU A 23 17.26 -9.97 26.72
N LEU A 24 16.76 -11.08 26.17
CA LEU A 24 17.20 -11.58 24.88
C LEU A 24 16.30 -11.00 23.78
N THR A 25 16.93 -10.38 22.77
CA THR A 25 16.24 -9.82 21.60
C THR A 25 16.65 -10.58 20.34
N LEU A 26 15.69 -11.02 19.54
CA LEU A 26 15.93 -11.59 18.21
C LEU A 26 15.81 -10.48 17.15
N HIS A 27 16.80 -10.38 16.27
CA HIS A 27 16.77 -9.44 15.16
C HIS A 27 16.88 -10.19 13.84
N TYR A 28 15.85 -10.06 12.99
CA TYR A 28 15.87 -10.54 11.62
C TYR A 28 16.06 -9.36 10.66
N GLY A 29 17.31 -9.13 10.22
CA GLY A 29 17.67 -7.92 9.46
C GLY A 29 16.97 -7.75 8.11
N LYS A 30 16.40 -8.83 7.54
CA LYS A 30 15.63 -8.79 6.28
C LYS A 30 14.11 -8.75 6.50
N HIS A 31 13.65 -8.70 7.74
CA HIS A 31 12.22 -8.82 8.09
C HIS A 31 11.32 -7.89 7.28
N HIS A 32 11.66 -6.60 7.19
CA HIS A 32 10.83 -5.62 6.50
C HIS A 32 10.79 -5.85 4.99
N ALA A 33 11.93 -6.17 4.38
CA ALA A 33 12.01 -6.44 2.94
C ALA A 33 11.25 -7.72 2.58
N SER A 34 11.45 -8.81 3.33
CA SER A 34 10.76 -10.07 3.09
C SER A 34 9.25 -9.96 3.28
N LEU A 35 8.78 -9.25 4.32
CA LEU A 35 7.35 -9.00 4.48
C LEU A 35 6.77 -8.16 3.34
N PHE A 36 7.51 -7.15 2.90
CA PHE A 36 7.08 -6.28 1.81
C PHE A 36 6.97 -7.05 0.48
N ASP A 37 7.95 -7.90 0.17
CA ASP A 37 7.96 -8.73 -1.03
C ASP A 37 6.76 -9.70 -1.07
N GLU A 38 6.42 -10.32 0.07
CA GLU A 38 5.24 -11.21 0.18
C GLU A 38 3.92 -10.44 -0.02
N VAL A 39 3.77 -9.28 0.64
CA VAL A 39 2.58 -8.43 0.49
C VAL A 39 2.42 -7.94 -0.95
N HIS A 40 3.53 -7.62 -1.61
CA HIS A 40 3.54 -7.27 -3.04
C HIS A 40 3.11 -8.46 -3.90
N GLN A 41 3.62 -9.67 -3.63
CA GLN A 41 3.21 -10.87 -4.35
C GLN A 41 1.70 -11.16 -4.19
N TRP A 42 1.14 -10.94 -3.00
CA TRP A 42 -0.31 -11.09 -2.79
C TRP A 42 -1.13 -10.05 -3.55
N PHE A 43 -0.61 -8.82 -3.69
CA PHE A 43 -1.25 -7.80 -4.51
C PHE A 43 -1.28 -8.18 -5.98
N ASP A 44 -0.15 -8.65 -6.53
CA ASP A 44 -0.08 -9.10 -7.93
C ASP A 44 -0.95 -10.33 -8.21
N ALA A 45 -1.05 -11.25 -7.26
CA ALA A 45 -1.89 -12.45 -7.35
C ALA A 45 -3.37 -12.22 -6.98
N GLU A 46 -3.72 -11.01 -6.54
CA GLU A 46 -5.02 -10.67 -5.95
C GLU A 46 -5.46 -11.61 -4.80
N SER A 47 -4.51 -12.25 -4.12
CA SER A 47 -4.76 -13.16 -3.00
C SER A 47 -4.96 -12.38 -1.70
N HIS A 48 -5.67 -12.95 -0.72
CA HIS A 48 -5.95 -12.33 0.58
C HIS A 48 -6.59 -10.92 0.54
N ALA A 49 -7.03 -10.47 -0.64
CA ALA A 49 -7.72 -9.22 -0.77
C ALA A 49 -9.05 -9.30 -0.02
N ASP A 50 -9.24 -8.40 0.93
CA ASP A 50 -10.42 -8.23 1.77
C ASP A 50 -11.12 -6.87 1.51
N LEU A 51 -10.57 -6.07 0.58
CA LEU A 51 -11.09 -4.80 0.12
C LEU A 51 -11.33 -4.82 -1.41
N ALA A 52 -12.46 -4.28 -1.85
CA ALA A 52 -12.78 -3.98 -3.24
C ALA A 52 -12.97 -2.46 -3.41
N LEU A 53 -12.25 -1.84 -4.33
CA LEU A 53 -12.44 -0.44 -4.70
C LEU A 53 -13.15 -0.37 -6.06
N VAL A 54 -14.38 0.12 -6.07
CA VAL A 54 -15.15 0.33 -7.30
C VAL A 54 -14.97 1.77 -7.73
N CYS A 55 -14.19 1.99 -8.77
CA CYS A 55 -13.83 3.31 -9.28
C CYS A 55 -14.50 3.59 -10.63
N GLY A 56 -14.73 4.87 -10.94
CA GLY A 56 -15.37 5.32 -12.18
C GLY A 56 -16.90 5.34 -12.11
N GLY A 57 -17.52 5.83 -13.17
CA GLY A 57 -18.98 6.02 -13.23
C GLY A 57 -19.47 7.43 -12.88
N GLY A 58 -18.63 8.46 -13.08
CA GLY A 58 -19.03 9.86 -12.92
C GLY A 58 -20.32 10.22 -13.67
N THR A 59 -20.99 11.27 -13.22
CA THR A 59 -22.34 11.69 -13.67
C THR A 59 -22.45 12.05 -15.17
N SER A 60 -21.34 12.23 -15.87
CA SER A 60 -21.30 12.37 -17.34
C SER A 60 -21.33 10.99 -18.00
N GLY A 61 -22.55 10.48 -18.25
CA GLY A 61 -22.87 9.13 -18.72
C GLY A 61 -21.92 8.53 -19.76
N GLY A 62 -21.38 7.34 -19.43
CA GLY A 62 -20.54 6.53 -20.31
C GLY A 62 -19.20 6.07 -19.73
N GLY A 63 -18.89 6.38 -18.47
CA GLY A 63 -17.61 6.02 -17.85
C GLY A 63 -17.49 4.53 -17.49
N THR A 64 -16.40 3.89 -17.91
CA THR A 64 -16.05 2.51 -17.51
C THR A 64 -15.83 2.44 -15.99
N THR A 65 -16.65 1.64 -15.31
CA THR A 65 -16.44 1.27 -13.91
C THR A 65 -15.44 0.12 -13.82
N THR A 66 -14.49 0.22 -12.90
CA THR A 66 -13.47 -0.83 -12.66
C THR A 66 -13.44 -1.18 -11.19
N CYS A 67 -13.41 -2.48 -10.89
CA CYS A 67 -13.19 -3.00 -9.55
C CYS A 67 -11.71 -3.32 -9.37
N LEU A 68 -11.09 -2.83 -8.30
CA LEU A 68 -9.69 -3.09 -7.95
C LEU A 68 -9.64 -3.84 -6.60
N ARG A 69 -8.95 -4.99 -6.57
CA ARG A 69 -8.72 -5.77 -5.36
C ARG A 69 -7.58 -5.18 -4.54
N ALA A 70 -7.72 -5.14 -3.22
CA ALA A 70 -6.65 -4.71 -2.32
C ALA A 70 -6.84 -5.23 -0.89
N HIS A 71 -5.88 -4.89 -0.02
CA HIS A 71 -5.86 -5.25 1.39
C HIS A 71 -6.24 -4.06 2.28
N ARG A 72 -7.18 -4.27 3.20
CA ARG A 72 -7.61 -3.31 4.22
C ARG A 72 -6.44 -2.80 5.03
N LEU A 73 -5.55 -3.70 5.45
CA LEU A 73 -4.35 -3.38 6.24
C LEU A 73 -3.48 -2.31 5.55
N VAL A 74 -3.17 -2.51 4.26
CA VAL A 74 -2.29 -1.62 3.50
C VAL A 74 -2.97 -0.28 3.22
N LEU A 75 -4.26 -0.27 2.87
CA LEU A 75 -4.95 0.99 2.61
C LEU A 75 -5.23 1.78 3.89
N ALA A 76 -5.56 1.11 4.99
CA ALA A 76 -5.81 1.77 6.27
C ALA A 76 -4.53 2.38 6.86
N SER A 77 -3.38 1.74 6.69
CA SER A 77 -2.10 2.28 7.16
C SER A 77 -1.68 3.53 6.35
N ALA A 78 -1.99 3.55 5.06
CA ALA A 78 -1.63 4.66 4.18
C ALA A 78 -2.65 5.81 4.14
N SER A 79 -3.91 5.56 4.52
CA SER A 79 -5.00 6.54 4.41
C SER A 79 -5.83 6.61 5.69
N PRO A 80 -5.70 7.70 6.48
CA PRO A 80 -6.55 7.94 7.65
C PRO A 80 -8.05 7.96 7.33
N LEU A 81 -8.42 8.37 6.11
CA LEU A 81 -9.82 8.34 5.67
C LEU A 81 -10.32 6.90 5.56
N ILE A 82 -9.57 6.03 4.86
CA ILE A 82 -9.96 4.63 4.68
C ILE A 82 -9.97 3.91 6.04
N HIS A 83 -8.97 4.17 6.89
CA HIS A 83 -8.95 3.63 8.26
C HIS A 83 -10.25 3.92 9.02
N ARG A 84 -10.71 5.18 9.02
CA ARG A 84 -11.99 5.56 9.69
C ARG A 84 -13.19 4.85 9.07
N LEU A 85 -13.30 4.85 7.74
CA LEU A 85 -14.39 4.15 7.03
C LEU A 85 -14.46 2.65 7.35
N LEU A 86 -13.30 2.02 7.57
CA LEU A 86 -13.21 0.61 7.92
C LEU A 86 -13.45 0.35 9.41
N ALA A 87 -13.15 1.31 10.29
CA ALA A 87 -13.32 1.21 11.75
C ALA A 87 -14.79 1.34 12.17
N ASP A 88 -15.58 2.15 11.47
CA ASP A 88 -17.01 2.37 11.77
C ASP A 88 -17.91 1.18 11.39
N ARG A 89 -17.33 0.11 10.82
CA ARG A 89 -18.06 -1.05 10.32
C ARG A 89 -18.04 -2.19 11.35
N PRO A 90 -19.18 -2.85 11.66
CA PRO A 90 -19.19 -4.01 12.55
C PRO A 90 -18.25 -5.09 12.01
N HIS A 91 -17.47 -5.70 12.91
CA HIS A 91 -16.43 -6.70 12.63
C HIS A 91 -17.05 -8.02 12.14
N ASN A 92 -17.68 -8.00 10.98
CA ASN A 92 -18.14 -9.21 10.32
C ASN A 92 -16.99 -9.71 9.45
N GLU A 93 -16.13 -10.54 10.05
CA GLU A 93 -14.80 -10.91 9.54
C GLU A 93 -14.81 -11.66 8.19
N ALA A 94 -15.95 -12.21 7.78
CA ALA A 94 -16.04 -13.07 6.60
C ALA A 94 -16.33 -12.33 5.27
N ALA A 95 -16.75 -11.06 5.30
CA ALA A 95 -17.21 -10.36 4.10
C ALA A 95 -16.16 -9.39 3.53
N THR A 96 -15.87 -9.50 2.23
CA THR A 96 -15.09 -8.49 1.50
C THR A 96 -15.76 -7.11 1.59
N VAL A 97 -15.01 -6.10 2.00
CA VAL A 97 -15.48 -4.72 2.11
C VAL A 97 -15.38 -4.04 0.75
N THR A 98 -16.50 -3.56 0.22
CA THR A 98 -16.53 -2.77 -1.03
C THR A 98 -16.69 -1.29 -0.74
N ILE A 99 -15.86 -0.44 -1.35
CA ILE A 99 -15.91 1.02 -1.29
C ILE A 99 -16.15 1.56 -2.71
N HIS A 100 -17.18 2.39 -2.87
CA HIS A 100 -17.52 3.03 -4.13
C HIS A 100 -16.92 4.43 -4.20
N LEU A 101 -16.18 4.71 -5.28
CA LEU A 101 -15.44 5.94 -5.53
C LEU A 101 -15.77 6.45 -6.95
N PRO A 102 -17.00 6.92 -7.19
CA PRO A 102 -17.50 7.19 -8.54
C PRO A 102 -16.75 8.32 -9.26
N ASP A 103 -16.26 9.29 -8.51
CA ASP A 103 -15.55 10.46 -9.04
C ASP A 103 -14.05 10.21 -9.25
N ILE A 104 -13.55 9.02 -8.92
CA ILE A 104 -12.14 8.68 -9.07
C ILE A 104 -11.92 7.91 -10.36
N CYS A 105 -11.05 8.43 -11.21
CA CYS A 105 -10.63 7.74 -12.43
C CYS A 105 -9.89 6.43 -12.06
N PRO A 106 -10.32 5.27 -12.59
CA PRO A 106 -9.70 3.97 -12.27
C PRO A 106 -8.19 3.92 -12.50
N ARG A 107 -7.69 4.59 -13.55
CA ARG A 107 -6.26 4.63 -13.85
C ARG A 107 -5.45 5.32 -12.75
N HIS A 108 -5.98 6.40 -12.17
CA HIS A 108 -5.31 7.14 -11.10
C HIS A 108 -5.31 6.29 -9.83
N MET A 109 -6.43 5.62 -9.51
CA MET A 109 -6.48 4.69 -8.38
C MET A 109 -5.47 3.55 -8.52
N ARG A 110 -5.33 2.98 -9.72
CA ARG A 110 -4.33 1.93 -9.97
C ARG A 110 -2.90 2.42 -9.72
N HIS A 111 -2.55 3.63 -10.16
CA HIS A 111 -1.23 4.20 -9.86
C HIS A 111 -1.02 4.44 -8.36
N MET A 112 -2.06 4.88 -7.63
CA MET A 112 -1.96 5.01 -6.17
C MET A 112 -1.73 3.65 -5.51
N LEU A 113 -2.48 2.61 -5.90
CA LEU A 113 -2.25 1.25 -5.36
C LEU A 113 -0.83 0.78 -5.67
N GLN A 114 -0.37 0.93 -6.91
CA GLN A 114 1.00 0.57 -7.28
C GLN A 114 2.03 1.29 -6.39
N PHE A 115 1.85 2.59 -6.14
CA PHE A 115 2.71 3.34 -5.23
C PHE A 115 2.68 2.80 -3.80
N LEU A 116 1.50 2.43 -3.29
CA LEU A 116 1.37 1.89 -1.92
C LEU A 116 2.01 0.52 -1.75
N TYR A 117 1.95 -0.34 -2.77
CA TYR A 117 2.50 -1.71 -2.72
C TYR A 117 3.95 -1.82 -3.17
N THR A 118 4.48 -0.87 -3.95
CA THR A 118 5.86 -0.91 -4.49
C THR A 118 6.73 0.24 -4.03
N GLY A 119 6.14 1.28 -3.42
CA GLY A 119 6.78 2.55 -3.14
C GLY A 119 7.00 3.43 -4.38
N GLN A 120 6.58 3.01 -5.58
CA GLN A 120 6.84 3.70 -6.85
C GLN A 120 5.60 3.72 -7.76
N ALA A 121 5.42 4.78 -8.55
CA ALA A 121 4.42 4.83 -9.61
C ALA A 121 4.91 5.70 -10.77
N SER A 122 4.58 5.29 -11.99
CA SER A 122 4.86 6.05 -13.20
C SER A 122 3.56 6.53 -13.83
N VAL A 123 3.44 7.84 -14.04
CA VAL A 123 2.27 8.48 -14.65
C VAL A 123 2.71 9.18 -15.93
N GLN A 124 2.02 8.93 -17.04
CA GLN A 124 2.30 9.62 -18.29
C GLN A 124 1.72 11.03 -18.24
N VAL A 125 2.58 12.04 -18.43
CA VAL A 125 2.15 13.43 -18.60
C VAL A 125 1.54 13.57 -19.99
N SER A 126 0.24 13.82 -20.07
CA SER A 126 -0.41 14.21 -21.32
C SER A 126 -0.20 15.70 -21.52
N THR A 127 0.70 16.09 -22.41
CA THR A 127 0.87 17.49 -22.80
C THR A 127 -0.29 17.91 -23.70
N THR A 128 -1.34 18.47 -23.10
CA THR A 128 -2.37 19.19 -23.85
C THR A 128 -1.73 20.44 -24.45
N THR A 129 -1.31 20.33 -25.71
CA THR A 129 -0.84 21.47 -26.50
C THR A 129 -2.03 22.39 -26.75
N THR A 130 -2.19 23.40 -25.89
CA THR A 130 -3.12 24.51 -26.11
C THR A 130 -2.64 25.30 -27.32
N ARG A 131 -3.14 24.98 -28.52
CA ARG A 131 -3.02 25.88 -29.67
C ARG A 131 -3.97 27.06 -29.42
N SER A 132 -3.45 28.13 -28.82
CA SER A 132 -4.08 29.44 -28.82
C SER A 132 -4.17 29.94 -30.26
N SER A 133 -5.36 29.83 -30.86
CA SER A 133 -5.71 30.48 -32.12
C SER A 133 -6.09 31.92 -31.81
N THR A 134 -5.15 32.85 -31.99
CA THR A 134 -5.42 34.29 -32.06
C THR A 134 -6.01 34.62 -33.44
N HIS A 135 -7.21 35.18 -33.46
CA HIS A 135 -7.74 35.98 -34.56
C HIS A 135 -8.22 37.31 -34.00
#